data_AF-A0A3N5KWH4-F1
#
_entry.id   AF-A0A3N5KWH4-F1
#
_cell.length_a   1.000
_cell.length_b   1.000
_cell.length_c   1.000
_cell.angle_alpha   90.00
_cell.angle_beta   90.00
_cell.angle_gamma   90.00
#
_symmetry.space_group_name_H-M   'P 1'
#
loop_
_entity.id
_entity.type
_entity.pdbx_description
1 polymer ?
#
loop_
_entity_poly.entity_id
_entity_poly.type
_entity_poly.pdbx_seq_one_letter_code
_entity_poly.pdbx_strand_id
1 'polypeptide(L)'
;MSDEGRWDRWAAEARVEEAAASRSREGWLRQAAGEDATLAGTLVDLAERGAPAVLTMRSGRRVRAAIWRVGADCVAVRLDDRRVTWLALGAIAAIGAEPGGHALPTGTRRVESEVTLVDVLEDLVADQATVAVFLGDMTDPLRGRLVGGGRGIVRLAGAGATSDEVVIAVQAVSGVVLVDSG
;
A
#
# COMPACT_ATOMS: atom_id res chain seq x y z
N MET A 1 -22.72 16.22 59.64
CA MET A 1 -22.22 15.70 58.35
C MET A 1 -20.74 15.45 58.52
N SER A 2 -20.34 14.18 58.58
CA SER A 2 -19.00 13.76 59.02
C SER A 2 -17.93 14.05 57.96
N ASP A 3 -16.74 14.42 58.43
CA ASP A 3 -15.60 14.81 57.60
C ASP A 3 -15.18 13.71 56.61
N GLU A 4 -15.30 12.43 56.99
CA GLU A 4 -14.94 11.25 56.18
C GLU A 4 -15.66 11.18 54.83
N GLY A 5 -16.96 11.49 54.76
CA GLY A 5 -17.72 11.48 53.50
C GLY A 5 -17.28 12.57 52.51
N ARG A 6 -16.63 13.64 53.00
CA ARG A 6 -16.05 14.70 52.17
C ARG A 6 -14.70 14.26 51.58
N TRP A 7 -13.90 13.53 52.36
CA TRP A 7 -12.61 12.99 51.92
C TRP A 7 -12.76 11.86 50.89
N ASP A 8 -13.74 10.96 51.06
CA ASP A 8 -14.02 9.90 50.09
C ASP A 8 -14.50 10.43 48.75
N ARG A 9 -15.34 11.48 48.77
CA ARG A 9 -15.79 12.18 47.57
C ARG A 9 -14.61 12.83 46.83
N TRP A 10 -13.70 13.47 47.55
CA TRP A 10 -12.53 14.12 46.96
C TRP A 10 -11.54 13.12 46.38
N ALA A 11 -11.33 11.98 47.05
CA ALA A 11 -10.48 10.89 46.54
C ALA A 11 -11.09 10.15 45.33
N ALA A 12 -12.42 10.10 45.22
CA ALA A 12 -13.08 9.57 44.04
C ALA A 12 -12.97 10.52 42.84
N GLU A 13 -13.14 11.83 43.07
CA GLU A 13 -13.02 12.88 42.06
C GLU A 13 -11.58 12.95 41.48
N ALA A 14 -10.56 12.84 42.33
CA ALA A 14 -9.16 12.78 41.92
C ALA A 14 -8.84 11.57 41.02
N ARG A 15 -9.40 10.38 41.32
CA ARG A 15 -9.20 9.17 40.49
C ARG A 15 -9.87 9.28 39.13
N VAL A 16 -11.03 9.92 39.05
CA VAL A 16 -11.74 10.18 37.78
C VAL A 16 -10.95 11.18 36.92
N GLU A 17 -10.40 12.23 37.53
CA GLU A 17 -9.59 13.22 36.84
C GLU A 17 -8.26 12.65 36.35
N GLU A 18 -7.60 11.80 37.15
CA GLU A 18 -6.37 11.11 36.75
C GLU A 18 -6.60 10.11 35.60
N ALA A 19 -7.72 9.38 35.61
CA ALA A 19 -8.12 8.49 34.53
C ALA A 19 -8.54 9.23 33.25
N ALA A 20 -9.10 10.45 33.37
CA ALA A 20 -9.38 11.32 32.23
C ALA A 20 -8.08 11.90 31.64
N ALA A 21 -7.17 12.36 32.49
CA ALA A 21 -5.86 12.87 32.09
C ALA A 21 -4.99 11.79 31.43
N SER A 22 -5.03 10.54 31.89
CA SER A 22 -4.35 9.42 31.24
C SER A 22 -4.88 9.16 29.83
N ARG A 23 -6.21 9.13 29.65
CA ARG A 23 -6.85 8.90 28.34
C ARG A 23 -6.61 10.05 27.36
N SER A 24 -6.63 11.29 27.84
CA SER A 24 -6.29 12.47 27.03
C SER A 24 -4.82 12.47 26.62
N ARG A 25 -3.91 12.06 27.52
CA ARG A 25 -2.48 11.92 27.20
C ARG A 25 -2.23 10.81 26.18
N GLU A 26 -2.83 9.63 26.35
CA GLU A 26 -2.74 8.55 25.36
C GLU A 26 -3.38 8.92 24.02
N GLY A 27 -4.51 9.64 24.06
CA GLY A 27 -5.18 10.18 22.88
C GLY A 27 -4.30 11.18 22.14
N TRP A 28 -3.68 12.11 22.88
CA TRP A 28 -2.75 13.10 22.34
C TRP A 28 -1.48 12.47 21.78
N LEU A 29 -0.91 11.45 22.45
CA LEU A 29 0.27 10.72 21.96
C LEU A 29 -0.04 9.93 20.67
N ARG A 30 -1.23 9.33 20.55
CA ARG A 30 -1.69 8.67 19.31
C ARG A 30 -1.98 9.67 18.20
N GLN A 31 -2.55 10.83 18.54
CA GLN A 31 -2.82 11.92 17.59
C GLN A 31 -1.51 12.49 17.03
N ALA A 32 -0.56 12.86 17.90
CA ALA A 32 0.74 13.41 17.54
C ALA A 32 1.58 12.43 16.71
N ALA A 33 1.50 11.13 16.98
CA ALA A 33 2.18 10.11 16.16
C ALA A 33 1.55 9.95 14.77
N GLY A 34 0.28 10.35 14.59
CA GLY A 34 -0.41 10.38 13.30
C GLY A 34 -0.13 11.63 12.46
N GLU A 35 0.43 12.70 13.05
CA GLU A 35 0.66 13.97 12.33
C GLU A 35 1.75 13.86 11.26
N ASP A 36 2.73 12.96 11.47
CA ASP A 36 3.79 12.62 10.49
C ASP A 36 3.50 11.32 9.72
N ALA A 37 2.33 10.70 9.94
CA ALA A 37 1.98 9.44 9.32
C ALA A 37 1.69 9.62 7.83
N THR A 38 2.32 8.78 7.01
CA THR A 38 2.07 8.74 5.57
C THR A 38 1.69 7.34 5.14
N LEU A 39 0.88 7.25 4.08
CA LEU A 39 0.53 5.96 3.46
C LEU A 39 1.79 5.19 3.05
N ALA A 40 2.78 5.90 2.50
CA ALA A 40 4.07 5.32 2.12
C ALA A 40 4.84 4.81 3.35
N GLY A 41 4.87 5.56 4.45
CA GLY A 41 5.50 5.13 5.70
C GLY A 41 4.85 3.89 6.30
N THR A 42 3.52 3.79 6.24
CA THR A 42 2.78 2.58 6.67
C THR A 42 3.20 1.36 5.83
N LEU A 43 3.37 1.53 4.51
CA LEU A 43 3.83 0.45 3.63
C LEU A 43 5.28 0.04 3.95
N VAL A 44 6.15 0.99 4.30
CA VAL A 44 7.53 0.69 4.71
C VAL A 44 7.53 -0.14 6.00
N ASP A 45 6.76 0.28 7.00
CA ASP A 45 6.63 -0.49 8.25
C ASP A 45 6.07 -1.90 8.00
N LEU A 46 5.11 -2.05 7.09
CA LEU A 46 4.56 -3.36 6.70
C LEU A 46 5.57 -4.23 5.95
N ALA A 47 6.40 -3.61 5.09
CA ALA A 47 7.46 -4.30 4.36
C ALA A 47 8.53 -4.84 5.31
N GLU A 48 8.97 -4.05 6.29
CA GLU A 48 9.94 -4.48 7.32
C GLU A 48 9.43 -5.69 8.12
N ARG A 49 8.11 -5.74 8.36
CA ARG A 49 7.46 -6.84 9.10
C ARG A 49 7.11 -8.05 8.22
N GLY A 50 7.16 -7.91 6.89
CA GLY A 50 6.62 -8.90 5.95
C GLY A 50 5.14 -9.21 6.19
N ALA A 51 4.39 -8.27 6.76
CA ALA A 51 3.02 -8.51 7.21
C ALA A 51 2.00 -8.38 6.06
N PRO A 52 0.97 -9.24 6.01
CA PRO A 52 -0.10 -9.11 5.04
C PRO A 52 -0.98 -7.89 5.36
N ALA A 53 -1.44 -7.24 4.30
CA ALA A 53 -2.40 -6.15 4.36
C ALA A 53 -3.43 -6.27 3.23
N VAL A 54 -4.54 -5.55 3.38
CA VAL A 54 -5.53 -5.39 2.32
C VAL A 54 -5.40 -3.99 1.75
N LEU A 55 -4.95 -3.88 0.51
CA LEU A 55 -4.85 -2.64 -0.23
C LEU A 55 -6.14 -2.42 -1.03
N THR A 56 -6.82 -1.31 -0.79
CA THR A 56 -7.94 -0.88 -1.62
C THR A 56 -7.39 0.07 -2.68
N MET A 57 -7.52 -0.29 -3.94
CA MET A 57 -7.12 0.53 -5.08
C MET A 57 -8.19 1.61 -5.35
N ARG A 58 -7.81 2.71 -6.01
CA ARG A 58 -8.73 3.78 -6.44
C ARG A 58 -9.81 3.30 -7.40
N SER A 59 -9.54 2.23 -8.15
CA SER A 59 -10.53 1.54 -8.98
C SER A 59 -11.60 0.77 -8.19
N GLY A 60 -11.47 0.69 -6.86
CA GLY A 60 -12.30 -0.14 -5.99
C GLY A 60 -11.81 -1.58 -5.84
N ARG A 61 -10.85 -2.03 -6.68
CA ARG A 61 -10.24 -3.37 -6.55
C ARG A 61 -9.55 -3.52 -5.20
N ARG A 62 -9.77 -4.65 -4.52
CA ARG A 62 -9.06 -5.00 -3.27
C ARG A 62 -7.98 -6.03 -3.55
N VAL A 63 -6.78 -5.75 -3.08
CA VAL A 63 -5.60 -6.59 -3.23
C VAL A 63 -5.12 -7.01 -1.85
N ARG A 64 -5.26 -8.30 -1.54
CA ARG A 64 -4.66 -8.89 -0.36
C ARG A 64 -3.24 -9.32 -0.71
N ALA A 65 -2.25 -8.79 0.00
CA ALA A 65 -0.86 -9.08 -0.30
C ALA A 65 0.06 -8.84 0.89
N ALA A 66 1.17 -9.58 0.92
CA ALA A 66 2.30 -9.26 1.79
C ALA A 66 3.13 -8.15 1.12
N ILE A 67 3.40 -7.08 1.86
CA ILE A 67 4.24 -5.98 1.35
C ILE A 67 5.69 -6.45 1.36
N TRP A 68 6.38 -6.33 0.23
CA TRP A 68 7.75 -6.83 0.08
C TRP A 68 8.78 -5.69 0.04
N ARG A 69 8.56 -4.68 -0.81
CA ARG A 69 9.47 -3.53 -0.99
C ARG A 69 8.65 -2.28 -1.34
N VAL A 70 9.10 -1.11 -0.89
CA VAL A 70 8.52 0.18 -1.27
C VAL A 70 9.55 0.97 -2.07
N GLY A 71 9.18 1.35 -3.29
CA GLY A 71 9.93 2.28 -4.14
C GLY A 71 9.43 3.71 -4.00
N ALA A 72 9.98 4.63 -4.79
CA ALA A 72 9.66 6.06 -4.75
C ALA A 72 8.18 6.34 -5.05
N ASP A 73 7.62 5.68 -6.07
CA ASP A 73 6.22 5.84 -6.51
C ASP A 73 5.47 4.51 -6.68
N CYS A 74 6.09 3.40 -6.28
CA CYS A 74 5.53 2.06 -6.41
C CYS A 74 5.73 1.22 -5.15
N VAL A 75 4.96 0.14 -5.02
CA VAL A 75 5.14 -0.88 -3.99
C VAL A 75 5.15 -2.26 -4.64
N ALA A 76 6.18 -3.04 -4.36
CA ALA A 76 6.23 -4.45 -4.73
C ALA A 76 5.55 -5.26 -3.62
N VAL A 77 4.57 -6.06 -4.02
CA VAL A 77 3.81 -6.92 -3.13
C VAL A 77 3.87 -8.36 -3.63
N ARG A 78 3.65 -9.29 -2.70
CA ARG A 78 3.48 -10.70 -3.02
C ARG A 78 2.03 -11.07 -2.78
N LEU A 79 1.34 -11.47 -3.84
CA LEU A 79 -0.03 -11.97 -3.77
C LEU A 79 -0.04 -13.36 -3.11
N ASP A 80 -1.24 -13.85 -2.77
CA ASP A 80 -1.41 -15.19 -2.17
C ASP A 80 -0.88 -16.31 -3.09
N ASP A 81 -0.93 -16.11 -4.41
CA ASP A 81 -0.37 -17.02 -5.42
C ASP A 81 1.16 -16.89 -5.61
N ARG A 82 1.83 -16.16 -4.71
CA ARG A 82 3.27 -15.89 -4.70
C ARG A 82 3.80 -15.01 -5.84
N ARG A 83 2.97 -14.57 -6.79
CA ARG A 83 3.42 -13.68 -7.85
C ARG A 83 3.84 -12.32 -7.30
N VAL A 84 4.96 -11.83 -7.81
CA VAL A 84 5.40 -10.47 -7.55
C VAL A 84 4.56 -9.53 -8.41
N THR A 85 3.94 -8.58 -7.73
CA THR A 85 3.11 -7.54 -8.36
C THR A 85 3.63 -6.19 -7.90
N TRP A 86 3.81 -5.27 -8.84
CA TRP A 86 4.10 -3.88 -8.53
C TRP A 86 2.83 -3.07 -8.66
N LEU A 87 2.52 -2.27 -7.64
CA LEU A 87 1.36 -1.39 -7.61
C LEU A 87 1.85 0.06 -7.57
N ALA A 88 1.23 0.93 -8.36
CA ALA A 88 1.50 2.37 -8.27
C ALA A 88 1.00 2.90 -6.92
N LEU A 89 1.83 3.63 -6.17
CA LEU A 89 1.43 4.20 -4.87
C LEU A 89 0.24 5.15 -5.04
N GLY A 90 0.24 5.97 -6.10
CA GLY A 90 -0.85 6.88 -6.43
C GLY A 90 -2.18 6.16 -6.70
N ALA A 91 -2.16 4.87 -7.04
CA ALA A 91 -3.36 4.07 -7.28
C ALA A 91 -3.92 3.42 -6.01
N ILE A 92 -3.23 3.48 -4.87
CA ILE A 92 -3.71 2.96 -3.58
C ILE A 92 -4.58 4.04 -2.91
N ALA A 93 -5.82 3.67 -2.56
CA ALA A 93 -6.76 4.54 -1.87
C ALA A 93 -6.75 4.33 -0.35
N ALA A 94 -6.56 3.08 0.12
CA ALA A 94 -6.53 2.78 1.54
C ALA A 94 -5.72 1.51 1.84
N ILE A 95 -5.21 1.42 3.07
CA ILE A 95 -4.58 0.23 3.64
C ILE A 95 -5.45 -0.23 4.80
N GLY A 96 -5.86 -1.50 4.77
CA GLY A 96 -6.58 -2.16 5.84
C GLY A 96 -5.74 -3.27 6.46
N ALA A 97 -5.90 -3.48 7.77
CA ALA A 97 -5.45 -4.69 8.40
C ALA A 97 -6.18 -5.90 7.80
N GLU A 98 -5.52 -7.05 7.82
CA GLU A 98 -6.19 -8.31 7.55
C GLU A 98 -7.19 -8.64 8.68
N PRO A 99 -8.38 -9.20 8.40
CA PRO A 99 -9.25 -9.73 9.44
C PRO A 99 -8.53 -10.74 10.34
N GLY A 100 -8.45 -10.47 11.63
CA GLY A 100 -7.70 -11.29 12.60
C GLY A 100 -6.19 -11.08 12.59
N GLY A 101 -5.68 -10.15 11.77
CA GLY A 101 -4.26 -9.80 11.68
C GLY A 101 -3.80 -8.76 12.72
N HIS A 102 -2.53 -8.38 12.61
CA HIS A 102 -1.93 -7.35 13.46
C HIS A 102 -2.48 -5.97 13.13
N ALA A 103 -2.49 -5.09 14.14
CA ALA A 103 -2.83 -3.68 13.95
C ALA A 103 -1.88 -3.02 12.93
N LEU A 104 -2.43 -2.09 12.14
CA LEU A 104 -1.64 -1.32 11.20
C LEU A 104 -0.59 -0.49 11.94
N PRO A 105 0.64 -0.38 11.39
CA PRO A 105 1.64 0.54 11.91
C PRO A 105 1.23 2.00 11.73
N THR A 106 1.79 2.87 12.56
CA THR A 106 1.52 4.32 12.53
C THR A 106 2.01 4.97 11.24
N GLY A 107 3.08 4.47 10.61
CA GLY A 107 3.50 4.92 9.28
C GLY A 107 4.35 6.17 9.25
N THR A 108 5.25 6.34 10.22
CA THR A 108 6.16 7.51 10.32
C THR A 108 7.49 7.32 9.57
N ARG A 109 7.70 6.15 8.94
CA ARG A 109 8.92 5.86 8.17
C ARG A 109 8.95 6.61 6.85
N ARG A 110 10.17 6.88 6.37
CA ARG A 110 10.43 7.45 5.04
C ARG A 110 10.75 6.36 4.04
N VAL A 111 10.43 6.64 2.77
CA VAL A 111 10.87 5.82 1.64
C VAL A 111 12.29 6.25 1.28
N GLU A 112 13.26 5.35 1.46
CA GLU A 112 14.67 5.59 1.15
C GLU A 112 15.07 5.09 -0.26
N SER A 113 14.13 4.49 -1.00
CA SER A 113 14.38 3.94 -2.34
C SER A 113 14.08 4.96 -3.43
N GLU A 114 15.00 5.11 -4.39
CA GLU A 114 14.81 5.94 -5.59
C GLU A 114 14.12 5.19 -6.74
N VAL A 115 14.00 3.86 -6.65
CA VAL A 115 13.36 3.02 -7.70
C VAL A 115 11.90 3.40 -7.92
N THR A 116 11.56 3.71 -9.17
CA THR A 116 10.22 4.07 -9.64
C THR A 116 9.52 2.92 -10.38
N LEU A 117 8.22 3.07 -10.65
CA LEU A 117 7.47 2.17 -11.51
C LEU A 117 7.99 2.19 -12.96
N VAL A 118 8.51 3.33 -13.41
CA VAL A 118 9.14 3.46 -14.74
C VAL A 118 10.35 2.55 -14.83
N ASP A 119 11.24 2.59 -13.83
CA ASP A 119 12.44 1.74 -13.81
C ASP A 119 12.07 0.25 -13.84
N VAL A 120 11.06 -0.14 -13.07
CA VAL A 120 10.53 -1.53 -13.07
C VAL A 120 10.01 -1.92 -14.45
N LEU A 121 9.25 -1.04 -15.11
CA LEU A 121 8.71 -1.32 -16.44
C LEU A 121 9.82 -1.39 -17.50
N GLU A 122 10.86 -0.57 -17.39
CA GLU A 122 12.03 -0.60 -18.28
C GLU A 122 12.79 -1.93 -18.14
N ASP A 123 13.01 -2.41 -16.92
CA ASP A 123 13.61 -3.73 -16.66
C ASP A 123 12.75 -4.85 -17.27
N LEU A 124 11.42 -4.81 -17.06
CA LEU A 124 10.51 -5.80 -17.62
C LEU A 124 10.43 -5.76 -19.16
N VAL A 125 10.61 -4.59 -19.77
CA VAL A 125 10.74 -4.44 -21.23
C VAL A 125 12.05 -5.06 -21.71
N ALA A 126 13.16 -4.83 -21.00
CA ALA A 126 14.46 -5.42 -21.35
C ALA A 126 14.40 -6.96 -21.32
N ASP A 127 13.68 -7.53 -20.36
CA ASP A 127 13.44 -8.96 -20.24
C ASP A 127 12.37 -9.51 -21.20
N GLN A 128 11.70 -8.64 -21.97
CA GLN A 128 10.52 -8.97 -22.78
C GLN A 128 9.49 -9.79 -21.99
N ALA A 129 9.21 -9.35 -20.76
CA ALA A 129 8.40 -10.11 -19.83
C ALA A 129 6.94 -10.21 -20.29
N THR A 130 6.33 -11.38 -20.06
CA THR A 130 4.89 -11.56 -20.17
C THR A 130 4.22 -11.05 -18.90
N VAL A 131 3.30 -10.10 -19.04
CA VAL A 131 2.69 -9.39 -17.92
C VAL A 131 1.18 -9.28 -18.07
N ALA A 132 0.52 -8.97 -16.95
CA ALA A 132 -0.79 -8.37 -16.96
C ALA A 132 -0.69 -6.96 -16.36
N VAL A 133 -1.07 -5.95 -17.15
CA VAL A 133 -1.03 -4.54 -16.79
C VAL A 133 -2.44 -4.08 -16.42
N PHE A 134 -2.61 -3.64 -15.18
CA PHE A 134 -3.86 -3.11 -14.67
C PHE A 134 -3.89 -1.59 -14.86
N LEU A 135 -4.94 -1.07 -15.49
CA LEU A 135 -5.14 0.37 -15.64
C LEU A 135 -6.16 0.88 -14.62
N GLY A 136 -6.02 2.14 -14.19
CA GLY A 136 -6.79 2.69 -13.06
C GLY A 136 -8.31 2.75 -13.29
N ASP A 137 -8.73 2.86 -14.54
CA ASP A 137 -10.12 2.96 -15.00
C ASP A 137 -10.64 1.67 -15.65
N MET A 138 -9.84 0.61 -15.66
CA MET A 138 -10.20 -0.68 -16.27
C MET A 138 -10.27 -1.80 -15.23
N THR A 139 -11.33 -2.61 -15.37
CA THR A 139 -11.53 -3.79 -14.52
C THR A 139 -10.60 -4.94 -14.94
N ASP A 140 -10.52 -5.18 -16.25
CA ASP A 140 -9.72 -6.25 -16.82
C ASP A 140 -8.31 -5.76 -17.17
N PRO A 141 -7.25 -6.52 -16.78
CA PRO A 141 -5.90 -6.15 -17.15
C PRO A 141 -5.61 -6.44 -18.62
N LEU A 142 -4.79 -5.60 -19.22
CA LEU A 142 -4.19 -5.86 -20.53
C LEU A 142 -3.10 -6.92 -20.36
N ARG A 143 -3.21 -8.04 -21.07
CA ARG A 143 -2.26 -9.16 -21.01
C ARG A 143 -1.46 -9.25 -22.28
N GLY A 144 -0.16 -9.47 -22.14
CA GLY A 144 0.73 -9.59 -23.29
C GLY A 144 2.19 -9.53 -22.90
N ARG A 145 3.04 -9.44 -23.92
CA ARG A 145 4.48 -9.29 -23.75
C ARG A 145 4.86 -7.82 -23.84
N LEU A 146 5.67 -7.33 -22.91
CA LEU A 146 6.27 -6.01 -23.04
C LEU A 146 7.31 -6.04 -24.16
N VAL A 147 7.14 -5.18 -25.18
CA VAL A 147 7.97 -5.18 -26.39
C VAL A 147 8.73 -3.88 -26.60
N GLY A 148 8.46 -2.86 -25.79
CA GLY A 148 9.15 -1.58 -25.87
C GLY A 148 8.65 -0.57 -24.85
N GLY A 149 9.45 0.47 -24.65
CA GLY A 149 9.13 1.61 -23.82
C GLY A 149 9.38 2.92 -24.56
N GLY A 150 8.98 4.02 -23.95
CA GLY A 150 9.26 5.37 -24.40
C GLY A 150 8.92 6.38 -23.32
N ARG A 151 9.10 7.67 -23.60
CA ARG A 151 8.84 8.72 -22.59
C ARG A 151 7.37 8.69 -22.14
N GLY A 152 7.14 8.18 -20.94
CA GLY A 152 5.80 8.05 -20.35
C GLY A 152 4.91 6.97 -20.97
N ILE A 153 5.46 6.05 -21.76
CA ILE A 153 4.69 4.97 -22.40
C ILE A 153 5.40 3.62 -22.30
N VAL A 154 4.61 2.55 -22.33
CA VAL A 154 5.06 1.17 -22.58
C VAL A 154 4.22 0.53 -23.66
N ARG A 155 4.81 -0.41 -24.39
CA ARG A 155 4.20 -1.11 -25.52
C ARG A 155 4.01 -2.58 -25.16
N LEU A 156 2.79 -3.06 -25.35
CA LEU A 156 2.37 -4.41 -25.04
C LEU A 156 1.91 -5.11 -26.32
N ALA A 157 2.55 -6.21 -26.69
CA ALA A 157 2.07 -7.08 -27.77
C ALA A 157 1.06 -8.09 -27.21
N GLY A 158 -0.15 -8.11 -27.76
CA GLY A 158 -1.19 -9.07 -27.39
C GLY A 158 -0.80 -10.52 -27.70
N ALA A 159 -1.39 -11.47 -26.96
CA ALA A 159 -1.10 -12.91 -27.11
C ALA A 159 -1.77 -13.59 -28.34
N GLY A 160 -2.53 -12.84 -29.16
CA GLY A 160 -3.32 -13.38 -30.27
C GLY A 160 -2.58 -13.46 -31.61
N ALA A 161 -3.16 -14.20 -32.57
CA ALA A 161 -2.62 -14.43 -33.92
C ALA A 161 -2.56 -13.14 -34.78
N THR A 162 -3.41 -12.16 -34.48
CA THR A 162 -3.27 -10.76 -34.88
C THR A 162 -2.61 -10.04 -33.70
N SER A 163 -1.28 -9.98 -33.70
CA SER A 163 -0.52 -9.31 -32.63
C SER A 163 -0.73 -7.80 -32.67
N ASP A 164 -1.89 -7.35 -32.22
CA ASP A 164 -2.18 -5.93 -32.06
C ASP A 164 -1.33 -5.42 -30.90
N GLU A 165 -0.54 -4.38 -31.19
CA GLU A 165 0.29 -3.70 -30.23
C GLU A 165 -0.52 -2.61 -29.54
N VAL A 166 -0.51 -2.62 -28.20
CA VAL A 166 -1.18 -1.62 -27.38
C VAL A 166 -0.13 -0.68 -26.79
N VAL A 167 -0.32 0.63 -27.01
CA VAL A 167 0.46 1.67 -26.33
C VAL A 167 -0.26 2.06 -25.05
N ILE A 168 0.44 1.93 -23.92
CA ILE A 168 -0.08 2.20 -22.59
C ILE A 168 0.68 3.39 -22.02
N ALA A 169 -0.05 4.38 -21.51
CA ALA A 169 0.56 5.50 -20.81
C ALA A 169 0.94 5.06 -19.38
N VAL A 170 2.18 5.30 -18.95
CA VAL A 170 2.69 4.82 -17.66
C VAL A 170 1.87 5.37 -16.49
N GLN A 171 1.40 6.62 -16.58
CA GLN A 171 0.56 7.23 -15.53
C GLN A 171 -0.81 6.57 -15.37
N ALA A 172 -1.28 5.81 -16.37
CA ALA A 172 -2.52 5.05 -16.28
C ALA A 172 -2.33 3.69 -15.59
N VAL A 173 -1.08 3.24 -15.43
CA VAL A 173 -0.76 1.96 -14.80
C VAL A 173 -1.05 2.01 -13.31
N SER A 174 -2.02 1.23 -12.87
CA SER A 174 -2.33 1.01 -11.46
C SER A 174 -1.54 -0.15 -10.86
N GLY A 175 -1.07 -1.07 -11.70
CA GLY A 175 -0.16 -2.13 -11.30
C GLY A 175 0.22 -3.05 -12.45
N VAL A 176 1.29 -3.80 -12.26
CA VAL A 176 1.80 -4.79 -13.21
C VAL A 176 2.14 -6.07 -12.46
N VAL A 177 1.72 -7.21 -13.01
CA VAL A 177 2.03 -8.53 -12.47
C VAL A 177 2.76 -9.34 -13.54
N LEU A 178 3.84 -10.01 -13.14
CA LEU A 178 4.48 -11.02 -13.97
C LEU A 178 3.53 -12.20 -14.14
N VAL A 179 3.28 -12.58 -15.39
CA VAL A 179 2.58 -13.80 -15.72
C VAL A 179 3.68 -14.79 -16.07
N ASP A 180 3.90 -15.78 -15.19
CA ASP A 180 4.86 -16.84 -15.49
C ASP A 180 4.58 -17.38 -16.89
N SER A 181 5.63 -17.39 -17.72
CA SER A 181 5.63 -18.08 -18.99
C SER A 181 5.78 -19.56 -18.66
N GLY A 182 4.67 -20.20 -18.28
CA GLY A 182 4.59 -21.66 -18.21
C GLY A 182 4.87 -22.27 -19.58
#